data_AF-A0A7J0C4B1-F1
#
_entry.id   AF-A0A7J0C4B1-F1
#
_cell.length_a   1.000
_cell.length_b   1.000
_cell.length_c   1.000
_cell.angle_alpha   90.00
_cell.angle_beta   90.00
_cell.angle_gamma   90.00
#
_symmetry.space_group_name_H-M   'P 1'
#
loop_
_entity.id
_entity.type
_entity.pdbx_description
1 polymer ?
#
loop_
_entity_poly.entity_id
_entity_poly.type
_entity_poly.pdbx_seq_one_letter_code
_entity_poly.pdbx_strand_id
1 'polypeptide(L)'
;MARCPISGRFLAHYGSAKQYRRVLERRSSHDDLIDHLVRSTALQRGEAARVILDVLAYFDETTDDFVRRRHRELQSGGLVNTEIFERIAAELPHRAVAPPELSLRQLRRIVYG
;
A
#
# COMPACT_ATOMS: atom_id res chain seq x y z
N MET A 1 0.42 16.07 42.73
CA MET A 1 -0.61 16.48 41.77
C MET A 1 0.03 16.64 40.40
N ALA A 2 -0.02 15.59 39.57
CA ALA A 2 0.57 15.58 38.25
C ALA A 2 -0.26 16.47 37.30
N ARG A 3 0.38 17.48 36.69
CA ARG A 3 -0.19 18.24 35.57
C ARG A 3 0.34 17.63 34.28
N CYS A 4 -0.54 17.05 33.49
CA CYS A 4 -0.22 16.47 32.18
C CYS A 4 0.29 17.55 31.21
N PRO A 5 1.32 17.29 30.37
CA PRO A 5 1.72 18.21 29.33
C PRO A 5 1.03 17.90 28.00
N ILE A 6 0.41 18.94 27.44
CA ILE A 6 0.31 19.30 26.00
C ILE A 6 -0.12 18.16 25.05
N SER A 7 -1.41 18.18 24.71
CA SER A 7 -2.02 17.45 23.59
C SER A 7 -1.16 17.61 22.32
N GLY A 8 -0.63 16.49 21.84
CA GLY A 8 0.13 16.39 20.60
C GLY A 8 -0.69 16.93 19.43
N ARG A 9 -0.27 18.10 18.95
CA ARG A 9 -0.70 18.72 17.70
C ARG A 9 -0.38 17.76 16.56
N PHE A 10 -1.34 16.93 16.16
CA PHE A 10 -1.22 16.03 15.02
C PHE A 10 -1.12 16.87 13.74
N LEU A 11 0.11 17.10 13.27
CA LEU A 11 0.39 17.67 11.97
C LEU A 11 0.04 16.62 10.92
N ALA A 12 -1.21 16.67 10.48
CA ALA A 12 -1.68 15.89 9.37
C ALA A 12 -1.06 16.43 8.07
N HIS A 13 0.17 16.00 7.78
CA HIS A 13 0.72 16.08 6.43
C HIS A 13 -0.02 15.04 5.56
N TYR A 14 -1.25 15.38 5.15
CA TYR A 14 -1.98 14.67 4.09
C TYR A 14 -1.35 15.03 2.74
N GLY A 15 -0.13 14.56 2.53
CA GLY A 15 0.50 14.53 1.21
C GLY A 15 -0.27 13.58 0.32
N SER A 16 -1.18 14.14 -0.48
CA SER A 16 -1.63 13.62 -1.78
C SER A 16 -1.77 12.09 -1.90
N ALA A 17 -2.92 11.52 -1.55
CA ALA A 17 -3.28 10.24 -2.15
C ALA A 17 -4.78 10.14 -2.40
N LYS A 18 -5.14 10.11 -3.69
CA LYS A 18 -6.44 9.59 -4.15
C LYS A 18 -6.69 8.15 -3.63
N GLN A 19 -5.66 7.45 -3.18
CA GLN A 19 -5.68 6.09 -2.63
C GLN A 19 -6.46 5.96 -1.31
N TYR A 20 -6.45 6.98 -0.44
CA TYR A 20 -7.19 6.89 0.83
C TYR A 20 -8.71 6.85 0.65
N ARG A 21 -9.25 7.32 -0.48
CA ARG A 21 -10.71 7.39 -0.68
C ARG A 21 -11.36 6.02 -0.84
N ARG A 22 -10.67 5.05 -1.46
CA ARG A 22 -11.15 3.66 -1.59
C ARG A 22 -11.11 2.89 -0.26
N VAL A 23 -10.08 3.14 0.55
CA VAL A 23 -9.91 2.50 1.87
C VAL A 23 -11.01 2.95 2.86
N LEU A 24 -11.48 4.19 2.75
CA LEU A 24 -12.54 4.74 3.61
C LEU A 24 -13.92 4.11 3.37
N GLU A 25 -14.21 3.61 2.15
CA GLU A 25 -15.50 2.96 1.84
C GLU A 25 -15.57 1.52 2.38
N ARG A 26 -14.44 0.89 2.67
CA ARG A 26 -14.33 -0.48 3.25
C ARG A 26 -14.40 -0.50 4.78
N ARG A 27 -14.83 0.60 5.40
CA ARG A 27 -14.76 0.84 6.86
C ARG A 27 -15.64 -0.08 7.72
N SER A 28 -16.58 -0.81 7.14
CA SER A 28 -17.55 -1.64 7.89
C SER A 28 -17.19 -3.13 7.99
N SER A 29 -16.07 -3.60 7.42
CA SER A 29 -15.80 -5.06 7.34
C SER A 29 -14.67 -5.60 8.22
N HIS A 30 -14.05 -4.78 9.10
CA HIS A 30 -12.87 -5.20 9.85
C HIS A 30 -13.06 -5.23 11.37
N ASP A 31 -14.28 -5.03 11.88
CA ASP A 31 -14.55 -5.01 13.32
C ASP A 31 -14.18 -6.34 14.00
N ASP A 32 -14.45 -7.49 13.36
CA ASP A 32 -14.06 -8.80 13.89
C ASP A 32 -12.54 -8.96 14.02
N LEU A 33 -11.79 -8.39 13.07
CA LEU A 33 -10.32 -8.41 13.09
C LEU A 33 -9.77 -7.45 14.15
N ILE A 34 -10.38 -6.27 14.29
CA ILE A 34 -10.05 -5.32 15.36
C ILE A 34 -10.28 -5.98 16.72
N ASP A 35 -11.43 -6.60 16.91
CA ASP A 35 -11.81 -7.32 18.12
C ASP A 35 -10.83 -8.45 18.44
N HIS A 36 -10.43 -9.21 17.41
CA HIS A 36 -9.40 -10.23 17.56
C HIS A 36 -8.07 -9.64 18.03
N LEU A 37 -7.59 -8.55 17.42
CA LEU A 37 -6.33 -7.91 17.78
C LEU A 37 -6.34 -7.30 19.19
N VAL A 38 -7.45 -6.69 19.59
CA VAL A 38 -7.61 -6.17 20.96
C VAL A 38 -7.57 -7.29 21.99
N ARG A 39 -8.06 -8.49 21.65
CA ARG A 39 -7.98 -9.67 22.54
C ARG A 39 -6.61 -10.34 22.56
N SER A 40 -5.89 -10.34 21.44
CA SER A 40 -4.62 -11.07 21.29
C SER A 40 -3.36 -10.22 21.52
N THR A 41 -3.51 -8.90 21.64
CA THR A 41 -2.40 -7.95 21.81
C THR A 41 -2.74 -6.91 22.89
N ALA A 42 -1.78 -6.06 23.26
CA ALA A 42 -2.01 -4.95 24.18
C ALA A 42 -2.57 -3.68 23.49
N LEU A 43 -2.94 -3.75 22.21
CA LEU A 43 -3.41 -2.59 21.44
C LEU A 43 -4.82 -2.17 21.88
N GLN A 44 -5.02 -0.86 22.02
CA GLN A 44 -6.37 -0.31 22.14
C GLN A 44 -7.11 -0.38 20.80
N ARG A 45 -8.44 -0.36 20.84
CA ARG A 45 -9.29 -0.46 19.63
C ARG A 45 -8.90 0.53 18.53
N GLY A 46 -8.62 1.78 18.90
CA GLY A 46 -8.20 2.81 17.96
C GLY A 46 -6.84 2.54 17.32
N GLU A 47 -5.89 2.00 18.09
CA GLU A 47 -4.56 1.63 17.60
C GLU A 47 -4.63 0.42 16.66
N ALA A 48 -5.39 -0.61 17.03
CA ALA A 48 -5.62 -1.77 16.18
C ALA A 48 -6.27 -1.39 14.84
N ALA A 49 -7.29 -0.53 14.87
CA ALA A 49 -7.91 0.00 13.66
C ALA A 49 -6.90 0.77 12.78
N ARG A 50 -6.04 1.58 13.40
CA ARG A 50 -5.01 2.34 12.67
C ARG A 50 -3.99 1.44 12.02
N VAL A 51 -3.49 0.43 12.74
CA VAL A 51 -2.54 -0.56 12.21
C VAL A 51 -3.15 -1.30 11.02
N ILE A 52 -4.40 -1.77 11.13
CA ILE A 52 -5.07 -2.43 10.01
C ILE A 52 -5.15 -1.50 8.80
N LEU A 53 -5.54 -0.24 9.00
CA LEU A 53 -5.62 0.72 7.90
C LEU A 53 -4.25 1.00 7.26
N ASP A 54 -3.19 1.10 8.07
CA ASP A 54 -1.84 1.35 7.58
C ASP A 54 -1.28 0.13 6.84
N VAL A 55 -1.55 -1.09 7.33
CA VAL A 55 -1.23 -2.35 6.64
C VAL A 55 -2.01 -2.43 5.33
N LEU A 56 -3.33 -2.27 5.36
CA LEU A 56 -4.14 -2.31 4.14
C LEU A 56 -3.68 -1.25 3.13
N ALA A 57 -3.36 -0.04 3.58
CA ALA A 57 -2.82 1.02 2.71
C ALA A 57 -1.45 0.64 2.12
N TYR A 58 -0.58 -0.02 2.90
CA TYR A 58 0.69 -0.55 2.40
C TYR A 58 0.49 -1.58 1.28
N PHE A 59 -0.58 -2.37 1.35
CA PHE A 59 -0.93 -3.40 0.37
C PHE A 59 -1.90 -2.94 -0.73
N ASP A 60 -2.41 -1.70 -0.69
CA ASP A 60 -3.43 -1.21 -1.62
C ASP A 60 -2.86 -0.77 -2.98
N GLU A 61 -1.52 -0.75 -3.14
CA GLU A 61 -0.92 -0.56 -4.46
C GLU A 61 -1.30 -1.73 -5.35
N THR A 62 -2.14 -1.47 -6.35
CA THR A 62 -2.52 -2.49 -7.32
C THR A 62 -1.30 -2.94 -8.11
N THR A 63 -1.33 -4.15 -8.66
CA THR A 63 -0.26 -4.63 -9.55
C THR A 63 -0.02 -3.66 -10.71
N ASP A 64 -1.08 -3.09 -11.26
CA ASP A 64 -0.98 -2.15 -12.38
C ASP A 64 -0.33 -0.83 -11.95
N ASP A 65 -0.69 -0.30 -10.78
CA ASP A 65 -0.08 0.92 -10.23
C ASP A 65 1.41 0.72 -9.94
N PHE A 66 1.77 -0.43 -9.34
CA PHE A 66 3.16 -0.81 -9.12
C PHE A 66 3.95 -0.86 -10.43
N VAL A 67 3.44 -1.57 -11.44
CA VAL A 67 4.09 -1.72 -12.76
C VAL A 67 4.29 -0.34 -13.41
N ARG A 68 3.28 0.53 -13.39
CA ARG A 68 3.36 1.88 -13.96
C ARG A 68 4.35 2.78 -13.23
N ARG A 69 4.41 2.69 -11.90
CA ARG A 69 5.36 3.46 -11.09
C ARG A 69 6.79 2.97 -11.32
N ARG A 70 7.05 1.66 -11.18
CA ARG A 70 8.39 1.07 -11.39
C ARG A 70 8.90 1.26 -12.80
N HIS A 71 8.05 1.17 -13.82
CA HIS A 71 8.43 1.46 -15.20
C HIS A 71 8.96 2.89 -15.34
N ARG A 72 8.26 3.89 -14.79
CA ARG A 72 8.69 5.29 -14.82
C ARG A 72 10.01 5.51 -14.08
N GLU A 73 10.17 4.87 -12.91
CA GLU A 73 11.41 4.95 -12.13
C GLU A 73 12.60 4.39 -12.91
N LEU A 74 12.48 3.19 -13.48
CA LEU A 74 13.56 2.55 -14.25
C LEU A 74 13.83 3.28 -15.57
N GLN A 75 12.80 3.79 -16.24
CA GLN A 75 12.93 4.61 -17.45
C GLN A 75 13.67 5.92 -17.15
N SER A 76 13.39 6.57 -16.01
CA SER A 76 14.13 7.77 -15.58
C SER A 76 15.59 7.48 -15.23
N GLY A 77 15.91 6.22 -14.86
CA GLY A 77 17.26 5.73 -14.67
C GLY A 77 17.99 5.35 -15.96
N GLY A 78 17.36 5.50 -17.12
CA GLY A 78 17.98 5.28 -18.43
C GLY A 78 17.98 3.83 -18.94
N LEU A 79 17.27 2.90 -18.29
CA LEU A 79 17.15 1.53 -18.76
C LEU A 79 16.31 1.45 -20.04
N VAL A 80 16.61 0.48 -20.91
CA VAL A 80 15.80 0.25 -22.12
C VAL A 80 14.57 -0.58 -21.80
N ASN A 81 13.49 -0.38 -22.58
CA ASN A 81 12.18 -0.99 -22.31
C ASN A 81 12.22 -2.52 -22.08
N THR A 82 13.03 -3.25 -22.85
CA THR A 82 13.17 -4.71 -22.69
C THR A 82 13.66 -5.07 -21.28
N GLU A 83 14.75 -4.43 -20.83
CA GLU A 83 15.33 -4.63 -19.50
C GLU A 83 14.35 -4.22 -18.38
N ILE A 84 13.60 -3.13 -18.59
CA ILE A 84 12.59 -2.66 -17.63
C ILE A 84 11.53 -3.74 -17.41
N PHE A 85 10.97 -4.31 -18.47
CA PHE A 85 9.90 -5.30 -18.33
C PHE A 85 10.40 -6.62 -17.76
N GLU A 86 11.60 -7.06 -18.12
CA GLU A 86 12.23 -8.25 -17.52
C GLU A 86 12.47 -8.05 -16.02
N ARG A 87 12.98 -6.88 -15.63
CA ARG A 87 13.20 -6.54 -14.22
C ARG A 87 11.90 -6.46 -13.43
N ILE A 88 10.87 -5.82 -13.99
CA ILE A 88 9.55 -5.77 -13.36
C ILE A 88 8.98 -7.18 -13.18
N ALA A 89 9.10 -8.06 -14.19
CA ALA A 89 8.64 -9.44 -14.10
C ALA A 89 9.36 -10.21 -12.97
N ALA A 90 10.66 -9.97 -12.75
CA ALA A 90 11.42 -10.54 -11.66
C ALA A 90 11.07 -9.94 -10.27
N GLU A 91 10.67 -8.67 -10.20
CA GLU A 91 10.28 -8.00 -8.95
C GLU A 91 8.87 -8.40 -8.48
N LEU A 92 7.95 -8.75 -9.40
CA LEU A 92 6.55 -9.04 -9.09
C LEU A 92 6.32 -10.21 -8.10
N PRO A 93 7.00 -11.36 -8.21
CA PRO A 93 6.85 -12.47 -7.26
C PRO A 93 7.27 -12.13 -5.82
N HIS A 94 8.11 -11.10 -5.65
CA HIS A 94 8.59 -10.65 -4.34
C HIS A 94 7.65 -9.64 -3.67
N ARG A 95 6.56 -9.26 -4.33
CA ARG A 95 5.54 -8.39 -3.73
C ARG A 95 4.81 -9.14 -2.63
N ALA A 96 4.49 -8.41 -1.58
CA ALA A 96 3.86 -8.99 -0.41
C ALA A 96 2.41 -9.48 -0.70
N VAL A 97 1.77 -8.96 -1.75
CA VAL A 97 0.66 -9.64 -2.46
C VAL A 97 1.13 -9.88 -3.90
N ALA A 98 1.69 -11.06 -4.13
CA ALA A 98 2.20 -11.45 -5.43
C ALA A 98 1.03 -11.62 -6.41
N PRO A 99 1.04 -10.95 -7.58
CA PRO A 99 0.07 -11.23 -8.62
C PRO A 99 0.31 -12.63 -9.23
N PRO A 100 -0.66 -13.16 -9.98
CA PRO A 100 -0.37 -14.24 -10.92
C PRO A 100 0.77 -13.83 -11.87
N GLU A 101 1.51 -14.81 -12.38
CA GLU A 101 2.59 -14.55 -13.35
C GLU A 101 2.06 -13.79 -14.57
N LEU A 102 2.67 -12.64 -14.84
CA LEU A 102 2.33 -11.79 -15.97
C LEU A 102 3.40 -11.92 -17.05
N SER A 103 2.97 -12.25 -18.25
CA SER A 103 3.82 -12.21 -19.44
C SER A 103 4.27 -10.77 -19.75
N LEU A 104 5.41 -10.62 -20.43
CA LEU A 104 5.89 -9.32 -20.90
C LEU A 104 4.84 -8.56 -21.73
N ARG A 105 4.01 -9.28 -22.48
CA ARG A 105 2.90 -8.70 -23.25
C ARG A 105 1.83 -8.09 -22.34
N GLN A 106 1.47 -8.76 -21.25
CA GLN A 106 0.52 -8.24 -20.27
C GLN A 106 1.10 -7.00 -19.56
N LEU A 107 2.39 -7.02 -19.19
CA LEU A 107 3.06 -5.86 -18.60
C LEU A 107 3.06 -4.64 -19.54
N ARG A 108 3.35 -4.85 -20.83
CA ARG A 108 3.28 -3.78 -21.83
C ARG A 108 1.86 -3.21 -21.96
N ARG A 109 0.83 -4.05 -21.87
CA ARG A 109 -0.56 -3.59 -21.92
C ARG A 109 -0.95 -2.79 -20.67
N ILE A 110 -0.41 -3.12 -19.51
CA ILE A 110 -0.64 -2.34 -18.28
C ILE A 110 -0.05 -0.93 -18.40
N VAL A 111 1.10 -0.78 -19.06
CA VAL A 111 1.79 0.51 -19.21
C VAL A 111 1.24 1.34 -20.37
N TYR A 112 0.98 0.72 -21.52
CA TYR A 112 0.65 1.42 -22.77
C TYR A 112 -0.82 1.28 -23.20
N GLY A 113 -1.56 0.35 -22.61
CA GLY A 113 -2.93 0.02 -22.98
C GLY A 113 -3.98 0.64 -22.08
#